data_AF-A0A8S9J0Z1-F1
#
_entry.id   AF-A0A8S9J0Z1-F1
#
_cell.length_a   1.000
_cell.length_b   1.000
_cell.length_c   1.000
_cell.angle_alpha   90.00
_cell.angle_beta   90.00
_cell.angle_gamma   90.00
#
_symmetry.space_group_name_H-M   'P 1'
#
loop_
_entity.id
_entity.type
_entity.pdbx_description
1 polymer ?
#
loop_
_entity_poly.entity_id
_entity_poly.type
_entity_poly.pdbx_seq_one_letter_code
_entity_poly.pdbx_strand_id
1 'polypeptide(L)'
;MITILVIITTLLTPITTNTSSLPWNILSNDNFARKLTTASSSVESAATDFGHITKIFPSAVLNPSSVQDITDLIKLSFDSQSSFPLAARGHGHSHRGKGEIATCSKDMNSDLFYAALGGLGQFGIITRARIKLELTPKKAKWLRFLYTDFSEFTRDQERLISETNGLHFLEGSVMLDHGPPDNWRSTYYPPSEHMRIVSMVKQHRVIYCLEVVKYYDETSQHSVNEEMEELSDSLNYERGFVYEKDVTYMDFLNRVRTGELKLKSKGQWDVPHPWLNLFVPKSQISRFEYGVFKGIILRNNITTGPLLVYPMNRNK
;
A
#
# COMPACT_ATOMS: atom_id res chain seq x y z
N MET A 1 -21.87 3.76 3.67
CA MET A 1 -21.02 3.87 4.87
C MET A 1 -19.59 4.04 4.38
N ILE A 2 -18.93 5.13 4.79
CA ILE A 2 -17.57 5.47 4.37
C ILE A 2 -16.58 4.95 5.42
N THR A 3 -15.53 4.28 4.94
CA THR A 3 -14.41 3.80 5.75
C THR A 3 -13.18 4.57 5.32
N ILE A 4 -12.42 5.11 6.27
CA ILE A 4 -11.21 5.89 5.99
C ILE A 4 -9.99 5.01 6.29
N LEU A 5 -9.13 4.83 5.28
CA LEU A 5 -7.86 4.15 5.48
C LEU A 5 -6.85 5.15 6.05
N VAL A 6 -6.29 4.82 7.20
CA VAL A 6 -5.20 5.56 7.83
C VAL A 6 -3.93 4.72 7.79
N ILE A 7 -2.84 5.28 7.28
CA ILE A 7 -1.52 4.65 7.27
C ILE A 7 -0.56 5.53 8.09
N ILE A 8 -0.01 4.98 9.17
CA ILE A 8 0.98 5.62 10.06
C ILE A 8 2.26 4.80 10.01
N THR A 9 3.39 5.40 9.65
CA THR A 9 4.60 4.62 9.33
C THR A 9 5.59 4.39 10.46
N THR A 10 5.26 4.59 11.74
CA THR A 10 6.16 4.20 12.85
C THR A 10 5.44 3.75 14.11
N LEU A 11 5.73 2.52 14.56
CA LEU A 11 5.77 2.00 15.96
C LEU A 11 6.05 0.49 15.96
N LEU A 12 7.21 0.07 16.46
CA LEU A 12 7.54 -1.22 17.13
C LEU A 12 8.94 -1.74 16.79
N THR A 13 9.57 -2.33 17.81
CA THR A 13 10.91 -2.93 17.81
C THR A 13 10.89 -4.37 17.33
N PRO A 14 11.99 -4.87 16.74
CA PRO A 14 12.07 -6.22 16.20
C PRO A 14 11.99 -7.30 17.29
N ILE A 15 11.35 -8.42 16.96
CA ILE A 15 11.27 -9.63 17.79
C ILE A 15 11.77 -10.81 16.95
N THR A 16 12.76 -11.53 17.47
CA THR A 16 13.31 -12.74 16.85
C THR A 16 12.71 -13.98 17.51
N THR A 17 12.25 -14.92 16.68
CA THR A 17 11.82 -16.25 17.15
C THR A 17 12.38 -17.32 16.23
N ASN A 18 13.11 -18.27 16.79
CA ASN A 18 13.58 -19.45 16.04
C ASN A 18 12.47 -20.49 15.95
N THR A 19 12.22 -21.01 14.76
CA THR A 19 11.34 -22.17 14.55
C THR A 19 12.13 -23.43 14.23
N SER A 20 11.57 -24.55 14.65
CA SER A 20 12.15 -25.90 14.74
C SER A 20 12.55 -26.57 13.41
N SER A 21 13.35 -27.62 13.54
CA SER A 21 13.95 -28.46 12.48
C SER A 21 12.95 -29.23 11.61
N LEU A 22 13.26 -29.31 10.30
CA LEU A 22 12.61 -30.20 9.31
C LEU A 22 12.70 -31.69 9.68
N PRO A 23 11.73 -32.50 9.25
CA PRO A 23 11.96 -33.92 9.01
C PRO A 23 12.84 -34.11 7.77
N TRP A 24 13.99 -34.76 7.96
CA TRP A 24 15.12 -34.86 7.01
C TRP A 24 14.86 -35.66 5.72
N ASN A 25 13.69 -36.27 5.55
CA ASN A 25 13.41 -37.22 4.46
C ASN A 25 12.83 -36.56 3.18
N ILE A 26 12.64 -35.24 3.18
CA ILE A 26 12.04 -34.50 2.05
C ILE A 26 13.09 -34.17 0.97
N LEU A 27 14.35 -33.94 1.37
CA LEU A 27 15.45 -33.57 0.46
C LEU A 27 15.89 -34.74 -0.45
N SER A 28 15.53 -35.96 -0.09
CA SER A 28 15.82 -37.20 -0.83
C SER A 28 14.74 -37.58 -1.85
N ASN A 29 13.68 -36.78 -2.00
CA ASN A 29 12.63 -37.04 -3.00
C ASN A 29 13.07 -36.46 -4.36
N ASP A 30 13.23 -37.33 -5.36
CA ASP A 30 13.70 -36.99 -6.71
C ASP A 30 12.86 -35.89 -7.38
N ASN A 31 11.57 -35.77 -7.05
CA ASN A 31 10.68 -34.74 -7.60
C ASN A 31 11.06 -33.31 -7.14
N PHE A 32 11.75 -33.19 -6.01
CA PHE A 32 12.21 -31.90 -5.45
C PHE A 32 13.72 -31.71 -5.54
N ALA A 33 14.45 -32.71 -6.04
CA ALA A 33 15.89 -32.64 -6.24
C ALA A 33 16.23 -31.40 -7.08
N ARG A 34 17.15 -30.56 -6.57
CA ARG A 34 17.57 -29.26 -7.15
C ARG A 34 16.55 -28.12 -7.13
N LYS A 35 15.29 -28.35 -6.73
CA LYS A 35 14.27 -27.29 -6.59
C LYS A 35 14.10 -26.85 -5.14
N LEU A 36 14.27 -27.76 -4.19
CA LEU A 36 14.24 -27.49 -2.76
C LEU A 36 15.66 -27.28 -2.23
N THR A 37 15.92 -26.13 -1.61
CA THR A 37 17.24 -25.76 -1.08
C THR A 37 17.20 -25.45 0.41
N THR A 38 18.24 -25.88 1.12
CA THR A 38 18.53 -25.51 2.51
C THR A 38 19.74 -24.58 2.63
N ALA A 39 20.28 -24.12 1.50
CA ALA A 39 21.43 -23.23 1.49
C ALA A 39 21.14 -21.96 2.31
N SER A 40 22.09 -21.60 3.18
CA SER A 40 21.91 -20.50 4.14
C SER A 40 21.50 -19.19 3.46
N SER A 41 22.07 -18.87 2.29
CA SER A 41 21.70 -17.67 1.53
C SER A 41 20.23 -17.65 1.09
N SER A 42 19.69 -18.78 0.67
CA SER A 42 18.29 -18.90 0.23
C SER A 42 17.34 -18.81 1.42
N VAL A 43 17.64 -19.54 2.49
CA VAL A 43 16.87 -19.53 3.74
C VAL A 43 16.88 -18.15 4.40
N GLU A 44 18.03 -17.48 4.47
CA GLU A 44 18.17 -16.11 4.99
C GLU A 44 17.35 -15.10 4.18
N SER A 45 17.42 -15.16 2.85
CA SER A 45 16.63 -14.27 1.97
C SER A 45 15.12 -14.46 2.12
N ALA A 46 14.70 -15.66 2.54
CA ALA A 46 13.31 -16.01 2.76
C ALA A 46 12.85 -15.79 4.22
N ALA A 47 13.76 -15.45 5.13
CA ALA A 47 13.49 -15.31 6.56
C ALA A 47 12.97 -13.94 7.00
N THR A 48 13.11 -12.91 6.15
CA THR A 48 12.66 -11.53 6.40
C THR A 48 11.55 -11.11 5.44
N ASP A 49 10.65 -10.24 5.85
CA ASP A 49 9.70 -9.54 4.97
C ASP A 49 10.07 -8.05 4.85
N PHE A 50 9.28 -7.27 4.10
CA PHE A 50 9.49 -5.83 3.93
C PHE A 50 9.37 -5.03 5.24
N GLY A 51 8.70 -5.57 6.26
CA GLY A 51 8.61 -4.93 7.56
C GLY A 51 9.97 -4.88 8.27
N HIS A 52 10.85 -5.86 8.03
CA HIS A 52 12.14 -6.02 8.72
C HIS A 52 12.03 -6.06 10.26
N ILE A 53 10.86 -6.41 10.81
CA ILE A 53 10.58 -6.47 12.26
C ILE A 53 10.80 -7.89 12.80
N THR A 54 10.32 -8.90 12.09
CA THR A 54 10.42 -10.29 12.52
C THR A 54 11.29 -11.08 11.55
N LYS A 55 12.01 -12.07 12.08
CA LYS A 55 12.75 -13.07 11.29
C LYS A 55 12.27 -14.45 11.67
N ILE A 56 11.78 -15.20 10.68
CA ILE A 56 11.40 -16.61 10.83
C ILE A 56 12.16 -17.39 9.77
N PHE A 57 13.15 -18.17 10.18
CA PHE A 57 13.97 -18.93 9.25
C PHE A 57 13.17 -20.13 8.71
N PRO A 58 12.87 -20.17 7.40
CA PRO A 58 12.29 -21.35 6.82
C PRO A 58 13.31 -22.48 6.85
N SER A 59 12.77 -23.66 6.97
CA SER A 59 13.58 -24.87 7.08
C SER A 59 14.18 -25.26 5.71
N ALA A 60 13.44 -24.97 4.62
CA ALA A 60 13.90 -25.07 3.24
C ALA A 60 13.11 -24.09 2.36
N VAL A 61 13.64 -23.75 1.18
CA VAL A 61 12.98 -22.89 0.18
C VAL A 61 12.79 -23.69 -1.10
N LEU A 62 11.54 -23.74 -1.60
CA LEU A 62 11.24 -24.31 -2.92
C LEU A 62 11.35 -23.21 -3.97
N ASN A 63 12.09 -23.47 -5.05
CA ASN A 63 12.10 -22.69 -6.28
C ASN A 63 11.30 -23.44 -7.36
N PRO A 64 9.96 -23.33 -7.39
CA PRO A 64 9.14 -24.07 -8.33
C PRO A 64 9.35 -23.54 -9.76
N SER A 65 9.37 -24.47 -10.71
CA SER A 65 9.39 -24.21 -12.16
C SER A 65 8.01 -24.34 -12.80
N SER A 66 7.06 -24.95 -12.08
CA SER A 66 5.70 -25.21 -12.57
C SER A 66 4.69 -25.23 -11.42
N VAL A 67 3.39 -25.14 -11.76
CA VAL A 67 2.30 -25.32 -10.78
C VAL A 67 2.29 -26.74 -10.20
N GLN A 68 2.78 -27.74 -10.97
CA GLN A 68 2.88 -29.11 -10.51
C GLN A 68 3.86 -29.24 -9.33
N ASP A 69 5.00 -28.55 -9.37
CA ASP A 69 5.99 -28.54 -8.28
C ASP A 69 5.37 -28.05 -6.95
N ILE A 70 4.49 -27.05 -7.04
CA ILE A 70 3.77 -26.51 -5.88
C ILE A 70 2.73 -27.52 -5.37
N THR A 71 1.99 -28.13 -6.30
CA THR A 71 0.96 -29.14 -6.01
C THR A 71 1.57 -30.34 -5.30
N ASP A 72 2.69 -30.86 -5.80
CA ASP A 72 3.40 -32.01 -5.24
C ASP A 72 3.93 -31.69 -3.83
N LEU A 73 4.44 -30.48 -3.59
CA LEU A 73 4.94 -30.08 -2.26
C LEU A 73 3.79 -30.00 -1.24
N ILE A 74 2.64 -29.46 -1.65
CA ILE A 74 1.48 -29.38 -0.77
C ILE A 74 0.94 -30.79 -0.45
N LYS A 75 0.82 -31.66 -1.46
CA LYS A 75 0.43 -33.07 -1.25
C LYS A 75 1.40 -33.77 -0.31
N LEU A 76 2.72 -33.62 -0.54
CA LEU A 76 3.73 -34.17 0.36
C LEU A 76 3.56 -33.71 1.80
N SER A 77 3.31 -32.41 2.04
CA SER A 77 3.05 -31.89 3.38
C SER A 77 1.79 -32.49 4.01
N PHE A 78 0.73 -32.63 3.22
CA PHE A 78 -0.54 -33.15 3.68
C PHE A 78 -0.50 -34.66 4.00
N ASP A 79 0.13 -35.45 3.12
CA ASP A 79 0.22 -36.91 3.22
C ASP A 79 1.30 -37.39 4.22
N SER A 80 2.19 -36.50 4.64
CA SER A 80 3.24 -36.81 5.62
C SER A 80 2.67 -37.05 7.02
N GLN A 81 3.19 -38.07 7.72
CA GLN A 81 2.84 -38.38 9.11
C GLN A 81 3.06 -37.19 10.08
N SER A 82 3.94 -36.25 9.72
CA SER A 82 4.10 -34.96 10.38
C SER A 82 4.00 -33.83 9.35
N SER A 83 2.81 -33.24 9.22
CA SER A 83 2.59 -32.10 8.31
C SER A 83 3.50 -30.91 8.65
N PHE A 84 4.07 -30.27 7.63
CA PHE A 84 4.94 -29.12 7.80
C PHE A 84 4.31 -27.86 7.19
N PRO A 85 4.49 -26.68 7.82
CA PRO A 85 3.90 -25.44 7.31
C PRO A 85 4.54 -25.07 5.97
N LEU A 86 3.68 -24.70 5.02
CA LEU A 86 4.09 -24.13 3.74
C LEU A 86 3.74 -22.65 3.73
N ALA A 87 4.59 -21.81 3.14
CA ALA A 87 4.33 -20.38 2.96
C ALA A 87 4.55 -20.00 1.50
N ALA A 88 3.55 -19.36 0.88
CA ALA A 88 3.72 -18.82 -0.46
C ALA A 88 4.43 -17.47 -0.36
N ARG A 89 5.74 -17.47 -0.64
CA ARG A 89 6.50 -16.21 -0.69
C ARG A 89 6.38 -15.61 -2.09
N GLY A 90 5.39 -14.73 -2.27
CA GLY A 90 5.44 -13.70 -3.32
C GLY A 90 6.45 -12.63 -2.89
N HIS A 91 5.93 -11.51 -2.37
CA HIS A 91 6.71 -10.60 -1.50
C HIS A 91 6.57 -10.92 0.01
N GLY A 92 5.94 -12.04 0.38
CA GLY A 92 6.11 -12.70 1.69
C GLY A 92 4.96 -12.64 2.72
N HIS A 93 3.78 -13.20 2.45
CA HIS A 93 2.73 -13.38 3.48
C HIS A 93 1.93 -14.70 3.31
N SER A 94 1.97 -15.55 4.35
CA SER A 94 0.97 -16.58 4.75
C SER A 94 1.02 -18.04 4.25
N HIS A 95 0.22 -18.89 4.93
CA HIS A 95 0.38 -20.34 5.17
C HIS A 95 -0.84 -21.27 4.91
N ARG A 96 -0.51 -22.52 4.49
CA ARG A 96 -1.25 -23.83 4.43
C ARG A 96 -2.47 -23.99 3.47
N GLY A 97 -2.57 -25.16 2.81
CA GLY A 97 -3.66 -25.58 1.91
C GLY A 97 -3.61 -27.10 1.57
N LYS A 98 -4.64 -27.65 0.89
CA LYS A 98 -4.83 -29.10 0.59
C LYS A 98 -4.23 -29.60 -0.75
N GLY A 99 -3.59 -28.73 -1.53
CA GLY A 99 -2.73 -29.15 -2.65
C GLY A 99 -3.47 -29.60 -3.91
N GLU A 100 -4.66 -29.07 -4.16
CA GLU A 100 -5.43 -29.29 -5.40
C GLU A 100 -5.38 -28.05 -6.28
N ILE A 101 -5.24 -28.25 -7.60
CA ILE A 101 -5.35 -27.17 -8.58
C ILE A 101 -6.83 -26.94 -8.87
N ALA A 102 -7.33 -25.75 -8.54
CA ALA A 102 -8.69 -25.35 -8.83
C ALA A 102 -8.72 -24.02 -9.61
N THR A 103 -9.59 -23.95 -10.63
CA THR A 103 -9.97 -22.67 -11.25
C THR A 103 -11.23 -22.16 -10.56
N CYS A 104 -11.26 -20.87 -10.22
CA CYS A 104 -12.41 -20.25 -9.57
C CYS A 104 -12.70 -18.85 -10.18
N SER A 105 -13.97 -18.45 -10.13
CA SER A 105 -14.51 -17.17 -10.57
C SER A 105 -15.75 -16.83 -9.74
N LYS A 106 -16.44 -15.72 -10.04
CA LYS A 106 -17.73 -15.41 -9.41
C LYS A 106 -18.80 -16.50 -9.69
N ASP A 107 -18.69 -17.20 -10.81
CA ASP A 107 -19.70 -18.15 -11.31
C ASP A 107 -19.24 -19.62 -11.20
N MET A 108 -18.01 -19.88 -10.72
CA MET A 108 -17.41 -21.21 -10.62
C MET A 108 -16.53 -21.30 -9.37
N ASN A 109 -16.78 -22.25 -8.47
CA ASN A 109 -16.04 -22.37 -7.20
C ASN A 109 -15.97 -21.02 -6.47
N SER A 110 -17.11 -20.34 -6.39
CA SER A 110 -17.21 -18.93 -5.97
C SER A 110 -16.78 -18.74 -4.52
N ASP A 111 -17.04 -19.73 -3.67
CA ASP A 111 -16.55 -19.82 -2.30
C ASP A 111 -15.02 -19.71 -2.23
N LEU A 112 -14.30 -20.52 -3.03
CA LEU A 112 -12.84 -20.45 -3.13
C LEU A 112 -12.37 -19.12 -3.72
N PHE A 113 -13.08 -18.60 -4.74
CA PHE A 113 -12.76 -17.30 -5.35
C PHE A 113 -12.80 -16.17 -4.33
N TYR A 114 -13.90 -16.04 -3.58
CA TYR A 114 -14.04 -14.98 -2.56
C TYR A 114 -13.18 -15.23 -1.33
N ALA A 115 -12.94 -16.49 -0.95
CA ALA A 115 -12.02 -16.82 0.14
C ALA A 115 -10.58 -16.42 -0.22
N ALA A 116 -10.14 -16.60 -1.47
CA ALA A 116 -8.80 -16.21 -1.90
C ALA A 116 -8.58 -14.68 -1.92
N LEU A 117 -9.63 -13.90 -2.25
CA LEU A 117 -9.55 -12.43 -2.30
C LEU A 117 -9.46 -11.82 -0.90
N GLY A 118 -8.28 -11.36 -0.50
CA GLY A 118 -8.03 -10.84 0.85
C GLY A 118 -7.95 -11.92 1.92
N GLY A 119 -7.97 -13.20 1.55
CA GLY A 119 -7.86 -14.33 2.49
C GLY A 119 -6.47 -14.60 3.02
N LEU A 120 -5.54 -13.66 2.86
CA LEU A 120 -4.19 -13.73 3.42
C LEU A 120 -3.53 -15.10 3.19
N GLY A 121 -3.57 -15.63 1.97
CA GLY A 121 -2.94 -16.91 1.59
C GLY A 121 -3.40 -18.16 2.33
N GLN A 122 -4.49 -18.11 3.10
CA GLN A 122 -4.96 -19.23 3.94
C GLN A 122 -5.65 -20.36 3.17
N PHE A 123 -6.10 -20.07 1.94
CA PHE A 123 -6.98 -20.97 1.18
C PHE A 123 -6.31 -21.52 -0.08
N GLY A 124 -5.08 -21.10 -0.37
CA GLY A 124 -4.33 -21.56 -1.54
C GLY A 124 -3.30 -20.55 -2.05
N ILE A 125 -2.59 -20.95 -3.10
CA ILE A 125 -1.58 -20.14 -3.79
C ILE A 125 -2.15 -19.70 -5.13
N ILE A 126 -2.31 -18.39 -5.33
CA ILE A 126 -2.79 -17.84 -6.59
C ILE A 126 -1.66 -17.95 -7.63
N THR A 127 -1.80 -18.87 -8.58
CA THR A 127 -0.82 -19.09 -9.65
C THR A 127 -1.16 -18.33 -10.94
N ARG A 128 -2.42 -17.91 -11.12
CA ARG A 128 -2.90 -17.11 -12.24
C ARG A 128 -4.10 -16.26 -11.83
N ALA A 129 -4.14 -15.01 -12.25
CA ALA A 129 -5.29 -14.12 -12.09
C ALA A 129 -5.70 -13.50 -13.43
N ARG A 130 -7.00 -13.34 -13.68
CA ARG A 130 -7.53 -12.56 -14.80
C ARG A 130 -7.88 -11.17 -14.30
N ILE A 131 -7.14 -10.15 -14.74
CA ILE A 131 -7.30 -8.77 -14.29
C ILE A 131 -8.10 -8.00 -15.35
N LYS A 132 -9.13 -7.27 -14.92
CA LYS A 132 -9.90 -6.38 -15.82
C LYS A 132 -8.98 -5.25 -16.28
N LEU A 133 -9.01 -4.96 -17.59
CA LEU A 133 -8.26 -3.87 -18.19
C LEU A 133 -9.22 -2.78 -18.66
N GLU A 134 -8.71 -1.57 -18.74
CA GLU A 134 -9.38 -0.39 -19.29
C GLU A 134 -8.45 0.27 -20.31
N LEU A 135 -8.99 1.18 -21.13
CA LEU A 135 -8.16 1.91 -22.09
C LEU A 135 -7.13 2.75 -21.34
N THR A 136 -5.88 2.71 -21.79
CA THR A 136 -4.77 3.43 -21.14
C THR A 136 -4.81 4.91 -21.51
N PRO A 137 -5.07 5.82 -20.56
CA PRO A 137 -4.97 7.25 -20.80
C PRO A 137 -3.52 7.65 -21.06
N LYS A 138 -3.30 8.76 -21.76
CA LYS A 138 -1.95 9.26 -22.04
C LYS A 138 -1.40 10.09 -20.89
N LYS A 139 -2.25 10.91 -20.27
CA LYS A 139 -1.82 11.90 -19.27
C LYS A 139 -2.66 11.87 -18.00
N ALA A 140 -2.09 12.46 -16.96
CA ALA A 140 -2.68 12.62 -15.65
C ALA A 140 -2.54 14.09 -15.24
N LYS A 141 -3.67 14.77 -15.06
CA LYS A 141 -3.77 16.08 -14.44
C LYS A 141 -3.79 15.88 -12.93
N TRP A 142 -2.67 16.17 -12.27
CA TRP A 142 -2.42 15.84 -10.87
C TRP A 142 -2.39 17.11 -10.04
N LEU A 143 -3.36 17.27 -9.13
CA LEU A 143 -3.49 18.44 -8.26
C LEU A 143 -3.32 18.08 -6.79
N ARG A 144 -2.81 19.05 -6.02
CA ARG A 144 -2.78 19.04 -4.56
C ARG A 144 -3.36 20.33 -3.99
N PHE A 145 -4.22 20.18 -3.01
CA PHE A 145 -4.88 21.29 -2.31
C PHE A 145 -4.57 21.22 -0.81
N LEU A 146 -4.12 22.32 -0.20
CA LEU A 146 -3.76 22.36 1.21
C LEU A 146 -4.88 22.96 2.06
N TYR A 147 -5.22 22.29 3.16
CA TYR A 147 -6.27 22.65 4.11
C TYR A 147 -5.66 22.81 5.50
N THR A 148 -6.16 23.76 6.28
CA THR A 148 -5.83 23.90 7.71
C THR A 148 -6.90 23.31 8.63
N ASP A 149 -8.13 23.15 8.13
CA ASP A 149 -9.26 22.56 8.85
C ASP A 149 -9.53 21.12 8.41
N PHE A 150 -9.58 20.20 9.37
CA PHE A 150 -9.78 18.78 9.11
C PHE A 150 -11.22 18.45 8.68
N SER A 151 -12.20 19.18 9.19
CA SER A 151 -13.60 19.01 8.84
C SER A 151 -13.86 19.43 7.39
N GLU A 152 -13.27 20.54 6.96
CA GLU A 152 -13.31 21.00 5.56
C GLU A 152 -12.66 19.97 4.63
N PHE A 153 -11.43 19.55 4.97
CA PHE A 153 -10.67 18.54 4.22
C PHE A 153 -11.43 17.22 4.05
N THR A 154 -11.97 16.66 5.14
CA THR A 154 -12.71 15.39 5.08
C THR A 154 -14.05 15.53 4.37
N ARG A 155 -14.76 16.65 4.55
CA ARG A 155 -16.03 16.90 3.84
C ARG A 155 -15.82 16.93 2.32
N ASP A 156 -14.76 17.59 1.86
CA ASP A 156 -14.44 17.66 0.45
C ASP A 156 -13.98 16.29 -0.08
N GLN A 157 -13.14 15.54 0.66
CA GLN A 157 -12.81 14.16 0.29
C GLN A 157 -14.06 13.28 0.13
N GLU A 158 -14.99 13.34 1.08
CA GLU A 158 -16.21 12.54 1.08
C GLU A 158 -17.17 12.93 -0.06
N ARG A 159 -17.29 14.23 -0.35
CA ARG A 159 -18.07 14.72 -1.50
C ARG A 159 -17.52 14.12 -2.80
N LEU A 160 -16.22 14.24 -3.02
CA LEU A 160 -15.58 13.83 -4.27
C LEU A 160 -15.65 12.32 -4.52
N ILE A 161 -15.55 11.48 -3.50
CA ILE A 161 -15.69 10.02 -3.69
C ILE A 161 -17.14 9.57 -3.90
N SER A 162 -18.12 10.45 -3.73
CA SER A 162 -19.55 10.16 -3.94
C SER A 162 -20.03 10.46 -5.36
N GLU A 163 -19.22 11.16 -6.16
CA GLU A 163 -19.54 11.56 -7.53
C GLU A 163 -19.36 10.40 -8.52
N THR A 164 -20.32 10.19 -9.43
CA THR A 164 -20.36 9.05 -10.37
C THR A 164 -19.40 9.19 -11.55
N ASN A 165 -19.17 10.40 -12.04
CA ASN A 165 -18.18 10.72 -13.09
C ASN A 165 -17.00 11.51 -12.51
N GLY A 166 -16.65 11.24 -11.26
CA GLY A 166 -15.67 12.01 -10.51
C GLY A 166 -14.21 11.76 -10.91
N LEU A 167 -13.33 11.99 -9.95
CA LEU A 167 -11.88 11.84 -10.11
C LEU A 167 -11.47 10.38 -10.31
N HIS A 168 -10.36 10.17 -11.02
CA HIS A 168 -9.79 8.84 -11.22
C HIS A 168 -8.93 8.38 -10.04
N PHE A 169 -8.44 9.33 -9.24
CA PHE A 169 -7.68 9.08 -8.03
C PHE A 169 -7.98 10.17 -7.00
N LEU A 170 -8.10 9.75 -5.74
CA LEU A 170 -8.17 10.64 -4.58
C LEU A 170 -7.45 9.97 -3.41
N GLU A 171 -6.46 10.66 -2.86
CA GLU A 171 -5.85 10.35 -1.58
C GLU A 171 -5.78 11.62 -0.73
N GLY A 172 -5.32 11.47 0.50
CA GLY A 172 -4.99 12.59 1.34
C GLY A 172 -3.81 12.28 2.24
N SER A 173 -3.14 13.33 2.68
CA SER A 173 -2.00 13.23 3.59
C SER A 173 -2.00 14.31 4.65
N VAL A 174 -1.29 14.04 5.75
CA VAL A 174 -1.13 14.97 6.87
C VAL A 174 0.32 15.48 6.89
N MET A 175 0.48 16.79 7.09
CA MET A 175 1.79 17.45 7.25
C MET A 175 1.88 18.09 8.63
N LEU A 176 3.08 18.05 9.23
CA LEU A 176 3.34 18.44 10.62
C LEU A 176 4.49 19.45 10.71
N ASP A 177 4.45 20.34 11.70
CA ASP A 177 5.40 21.46 11.91
C ASP A 177 6.89 21.09 11.91
N HIS A 178 7.22 19.86 12.29
CA HIS A 178 8.59 19.34 12.32
C HIS A 178 8.98 18.52 11.07
N GLY A 179 8.08 18.37 10.09
CA GLY A 179 8.32 17.63 8.85
C GLY A 179 8.72 18.53 7.67
N PRO A 180 9.46 18.00 6.68
CA PRO A 180 9.68 18.69 5.41
C PRO A 180 8.35 18.87 4.63
N PRO A 181 8.20 19.93 3.81
CA PRO A 181 7.00 20.15 2.99
C PRO A 181 6.82 19.04 1.93
N ASP A 182 7.93 18.51 1.41
CA ASP A 182 7.95 17.29 0.60
C ASP A 182 8.17 16.07 1.50
N ASN A 183 7.39 15.01 1.32
CA ASN A 183 7.70 13.71 1.90
C ASN A 183 8.59 12.89 0.95
N TRP A 184 9.20 11.80 1.43
CA TRP A 184 10.07 10.98 0.59
C TRP A 184 9.37 10.40 -0.65
N ARG A 185 8.03 10.28 -0.65
CA ARG A 185 7.25 9.73 -1.76
C ARG A 185 7.20 10.66 -2.96
N SER A 186 7.40 11.97 -2.80
CA SER A 186 7.43 12.90 -3.93
C SER A 186 8.02 14.26 -3.56
N THR A 187 9.00 14.72 -4.34
CA THR A 187 9.30 16.16 -4.49
C THR A 187 8.26 16.76 -5.41
N TYR A 188 7.14 17.19 -4.81
CA TYR A 188 6.01 17.67 -5.59
C TYR A 188 6.03 19.19 -5.68
N TYR A 189 6.20 19.88 -4.55
CA TYR A 189 6.06 21.33 -4.49
C TYR A 189 7.26 22.04 -5.14
N PRO A 190 7.04 23.10 -5.93
CA PRO A 190 8.12 23.94 -6.43
C PRO A 190 8.97 24.49 -5.28
N PRO A 191 10.31 24.56 -5.40
CA PRO A 191 11.17 25.10 -4.35
C PRO A 191 10.79 26.52 -3.90
N SER A 192 10.24 27.34 -4.80
CA SER A 192 9.75 28.69 -4.49
C SER A 192 8.61 28.72 -3.48
N GLU A 193 7.83 27.63 -3.39
CA GLU A 193 6.64 27.54 -2.53
C GLU A 193 6.94 26.93 -1.16
N HIS A 194 8.13 26.32 -0.99
CA HIS A 194 8.49 25.59 0.23
C HIS A 194 8.41 26.48 1.48
N MET A 195 8.91 27.72 1.43
CA MET A 195 8.87 28.63 2.57
C MET A 195 7.44 28.98 2.97
N ARG A 196 6.56 29.19 1.99
CA ARG A 196 5.16 29.55 2.20
C ARG A 196 4.39 28.39 2.84
N ILE A 197 4.60 27.16 2.34
CA ILE A 197 4.02 25.94 2.93
C ILE A 197 4.54 25.73 4.35
N VAL A 198 5.86 25.79 4.56
CA VAL A 198 6.47 25.63 5.89
C VAL A 198 5.94 26.65 6.89
N SER A 199 5.74 27.90 6.46
CA SER A 199 5.13 28.94 7.31
C SER A 199 3.72 28.55 7.76
N MET A 200 2.89 28.08 6.84
CA MET A 200 1.53 27.64 7.14
C MET A 200 1.52 26.42 8.08
N VAL A 201 2.38 25.43 7.83
CA VAL A 201 2.49 24.26 8.71
C VAL A 201 2.91 24.68 10.12
N LYS A 202 3.88 25.61 10.26
CA LYS A 202 4.31 26.11 11.57
C LYS A 202 3.19 26.88 12.30
N GLN A 203 2.39 27.64 11.57
CA GLN A 203 1.28 28.40 12.13
C GLN A 203 0.17 27.48 12.66
N HIS A 204 -0.20 26.45 11.90
CA HIS A 204 -1.33 25.56 12.22
C HIS A 204 -0.93 24.27 12.93
N ARG A 205 0.37 23.97 13.00
CA ARG A 205 1.03 22.77 13.54
C ARG A 205 0.72 21.46 12.80
N VAL A 206 -0.51 21.33 12.29
CA VAL A 206 -0.98 20.22 11.46
C VAL A 206 -1.77 20.84 10.30
N ILE A 207 -1.44 20.43 9.08
CA ILE A 207 -2.24 20.75 7.89
C ILE A 207 -2.50 19.47 7.09
N TYR A 208 -3.47 19.55 6.18
CA TYR A 208 -3.94 18.42 5.39
C TYR A 208 -3.75 18.71 3.91
N CYS A 209 -3.43 17.69 3.14
CA CYS A 209 -3.28 17.79 1.70
C CYS A 209 -4.24 16.81 1.03
N LEU A 210 -5.18 17.33 0.24
CA LEU A 210 -6.00 16.56 -0.68
C LEU A 210 -5.21 16.37 -1.98
N GLU A 211 -5.04 15.12 -2.43
CA GLU A 211 -4.35 14.79 -3.67
C GLU A 211 -5.35 14.14 -4.63
N VAL A 212 -5.51 14.70 -5.84
CA VAL A 212 -6.48 14.22 -6.82
C VAL A 212 -5.87 14.10 -8.21
N VAL A 213 -6.42 13.20 -9.02
CA VAL A 213 -6.05 13.08 -10.43
C VAL A 213 -7.26 12.89 -11.33
N LYS A 214 -7.24 13.58 -12.47
CA LYS A 214 -8.07 13.28 -13.63
C LYS A 214 -7.18 12.82 -14.79
N TYR A 215 -7.49 11.65 -15.35
CA TYR A 215 -6.83 11.17 -16.55
C TYR A 215 -7.44 11.79 -17.80
N TYR A 216 -6.60 12.05 -18.80
CA TYR A 216 -7.03 12.67 -20.04
C TYR A 216 -6.13 12.28 -21.21
N ASP A 217 -6.69 12.41 -22.41
CA ASP A 217 -6.02 12.34 -23.71
C ASP A 217 -6.10 13.70 -24.42
N GLU A 218 -5.39 13.84 -25.54
CA GLU A 218 -5.29 15.10 -26.32
C GLU A 218 -6.66 15.70 -26.68
N THR A 219 -7.65 14.85 -26.98
CA THR A 219 -9.01 15.28 -27.35
C THR A 219 -9.84 15.79 -26.16
N SER A 220 -9.49 15.36 -24.94
CA SER A 220 -10.22 15.69 -23.70
C SER A 220 -9.51 16.74 -22.84
N GLN A 221 -8.33 17.21 -23.24
CA GLN A 221 -7.49 18.08 -22.43
C GLN A 221 -8.20 19.38 -22.05
N HIS A 222 -8.89 20.02 -22.99
CA HIS A 222 -9.58 21.28 -22.72
C HIS A 222 -10.72 21.12 -21.72
N SER A 223 -11.59 20.11 -21.92
CA SER A 223 -12.70 19.84 -20.99
C SER A 223 -12.22 19.43 -19.60
N VAL A 224 -11.10 18.68 -19.52
CA VAL A 224 -10.51 18.32 -18.23
C VAL A 224 -9.88 19.53 -17.52
N ASN A 225 -9.33 20.49 -18.26
CA ASN A 225 -8.87 21.73 -17.63
C ASN A 225 -10.05 22.50 -17.01
N GLU A 226 -11.13 22.71 -17.76
CA GLU A 226 -12.34 23.39 -17.29
C GLU A 226 -12.94 22.67 -16.07
N GLU A 227 -13.09 21.35 -16.13
CA GLU A 227 -13.60 20.54 -15.01
C GLU A 227 -12.73 20.69 -13.74
N MET A 228 -11.40 20.73 -13.90
CA MET A 228 -10.48 20.84 -12.76
C MET A 228 -10.43 22.27 -12.19
N GLU A 229 -10.65 23.30 -13.00
CA GLU A 229 -10.83 24.69 -12.56
C GLU A 229 -12.12 24.86 -11.76
N GLU A 230 -13.25 24.38 -12.30
CA GLU A 230 -14.55 24.37 -11.59
C GLU A 230 -14.48 23.59 -10.28
N LEU A 231 -13.80 22.44 -10.30
CA LEU A 231 -13.53 21.67 -9.10
C LEU A 231 -12.77 22.50 -8.07
N SER A 232 -11.65 23.12 -8.46
CA SER A 232 -10.85 23.97 -7.56
C SER A 232 -11.70 25.10 -6.94
N ASP A 233 -12.57 25.74 -7.72
CA ASP A 233 -13.40 26.82 -7.20
C ASP A 233 -14.41 26.33 -6.14
N SER A 234 -14.93 25.11 -6.34
CA SER A 234 -15.91 24.47 -5.44
C SER A 234 -15.34 23.92 -4.12
N LEU A 235 -14.02 23.82 -3.97
CA LEU A 235 -13.35 23.25 -2.80
C LEU A 235 -13.02 24.31 -1.73
N ASN A 236 -12.88 23.87 -0.49
CA ASN A 236 -12.71 24.71 0.70
C ASN A 236 -11.25 24.74 1.22
N TYR A 237 -10.28 24.54 0.34
CA TYR A 237 -8.86 24.61 0.67
C TYR A 237 -8.41 26.05 0.90
N GLU A 238 -7.21 26.24 1.48
CA GLU A 238 -6.62 27.56 1.68
C GLU A 238 -6.33 28.24 0.34
N ARG A 239 -7.02 29.35 0.05
CA ARG A 239 -6.91 30.01 -1.26
C ARG A 239 -5.47 30.36 -1.60
N GLY A 240 -5.08 30.01 -2.83
CA GLY A 240 -3.71 30.14 -3.32
C GLY A 240 -2.74 29.04 -2.88
N PHE A 241 -3.18 27.99 -2.18
CA PHE A 241 -2.41 26.78 -1.88
C PHE A 241 -2.92 25.56 -2.67
N VAL A 242 -3.09 25.77 -3.98
CA VAL A 242 -3.31 24.73 -4.98
C VAL A 242 -2.06 24.60 -5.83
N TYR A 243 -1.69 23.37 -6.14
CA TYR A 243 -0.51 23.05 -6.93
C TYR A 243 -0.88 22.00 -7.95
N GLU A 244 -0.40 22.18 -9.18
CA GLU A 244 -0.77 21.37 -10.32
C GLU A 244 0.47 20.86 -11.06
N LYS A 245 0.37 19.63 -11.58
CA LYS A 245 1.30 19.07 -12.55
C LYS A 245 0.54 18.30 -13.63
N ASP A 246 1.01 18.46 -14.86
CA ASP A 246 0.68 17.58 -15.98
C ASP A 246 1.81 16.57 -16.17
N VAL A 247 1.50 15.28 -16.04
CA VAL A 247 2.47 14.18 -16.17
C VAL A 247 1.92 13.08 -17.07
N THR A 248 2.77 12.17 -17.53
CA THR A 248 2.28 10.97 -18.21
C THR A 248 1.54 10.07 -17.21
N TYR A 249 0.60 9.28 -17.71
CA TYR A 249 -0.12 8.30 -16.90
C TYR A 249 0.85 7.36 -16.14
N MET A 250 1.91 6.90 -16.82
CA MET A 250 2.91 6.01 -16.22
C MET A 250 3.77 6.69 -15.17
N ASP A 251 4.16 7.96 -15.36
CA ASP A 251 4.91 8.71 -14.35
C ASP A 251 4.10 8.88 -13.08
N PHE A 252 2.78 9.14 -13.21
CA PHE A 252 1.90 9.20 -12.04
C PHE A 252 1.81 7.85 -11.32
N LEU A 253 1.57 6.74 -12.05
CA LEU A 253 1.48 5.41 -11.42
C LEU A 253 2.79 5.00 -10.76
N ASN A 254 3.94 5.35 -11.36
CA ASN A 254 5.26 4.97 -10.86
C ASN A 254 5.88 6.02 -9.91
N ARG A 255 5.13 7.03 -9.46
CA ARG A 255 5.66 8.19 -8.72
C ARG A 255 6.46 7.85 -7.46
N VAL A 256 6.13 6.74 -6.79
CA VAL A 256 6.82 6.30 -5.56
C VAL A 256 8.22 5.74 -5.84
N ARG A 257 8.49 5.27 -7.07
CA ARG A 257 9.77 4.65 -7.46
C ARG A 257 10.95 5.61 -7.30
N THR A 258 10.76 6.88 -7.62
CA THR A 258 11.81 7.89 -7.45
C THR A 258 12.18 8.05 -5.97
N GLY A 259 11.18 8.03 -5.08
CA GLY A 259 11.37 8.06 -3.63
C GLY A 259 12.10 6.82 -3.12
N GLU A 260 11.69 5.63 -3.59
CA GLU A 260 12.36 4.36 -3.29
C GLU A 260 13.86 4.43 -3.65
N LEU A 261 14.20 4.81 -4.88
CA LEU A 261 15.57 4.86 -5.35
C LEU A 261 16.43 5.84 -4.53
N LYS A 262 15.85 6.99 -4.14
CA LYS A 262 16.50 8.00 -3.29
C LYS A 262 16.73 7.51 -1.86
N LEU A 263 15.84 6.69 -1.31
CA LEU A 263 16.05 6.08 0.01
C LEU A 263 17.05 4.93 -0.07
N LYS A 264 17.01 4.11 -1.12
CA LYS A 264 17.99 3.04 -1.37
C LYS A 264 19.41 3.58 -1.45
N SER A 265 19.63 4.68 -2.17
CA SER A 265 20.97 5.30 -2.27
C SER A 265 21.51 5.84 -0.95
N LYS A 266 20.64 6.03 0.05
CA LYS A 266 20.99 6.46 1.41
C LYS A 266 21.04 5.32 2.42
N GLY A 267 20.76 4.07 2.01
CA GLY A 267 20.60 2.95 2.94
C GLY A 267 19.37 3.09 3.87
N GLN A 268 18.40 3.92 3.49
CA GLN A 268 17.19 4.22 4.27
C GLN A 268 15.94 3.50 3.75
N TRP A 269 16.11 2.59 2.78
CA TRP A 269 15.02 1.79 2.24
C TRP A 269 14.91 0.44 2.95
N ASP A 270 15.99 -0.32 3.09
CA ASP A 270 15.98 -1.64 3.73
C ASP A 270 16.14 -1.52 5.26
N VAL A 271 15.28 -0.72 5.88
CA VAL A 271 15.23 -0.44 7.33
C VAL A 271 13.91 -0.94 7.92
N PRO A 272 13.77 -1.07 9.26
CA PRO A 272 12.47 -1.41 9.86
C PRO A 272 11.35 -0.44 9.42
N HIS A 273 10.22 -1.00 8.99
CA HIS A 273 9.02 -0.27 8.56
C HIS A 273 7.84 -0.61 9.47
N PRO A 274 7.71 0.05 10.63
CA PRO A 274 6.64 -0.28 11.55
C PRO A 274 5.35 0.45 11.19
N TRP A 275 4.73 0.00 10.10
CA TRP A 275 3.52 0.57 9.54
C TRP A 275 2.27 0.09 10.25
N LEU A 276 1.39 1.02 10.56
CA LEU A 276 0.06 0.82 11.10
C LEU A 276 -0.96 1.24 10.05
N ASN A 277 -1.69 0.27 9.51
CA ASN A 277 -2.74 0.47 8.50
C ASN A 277 -4.10 0.16 9.13
N LEU A 278 -5.01 1.12 9.14
CA LEU A 278 -6.28 1.05 9.86
C LEU A 278 -7.45 1.44 8.99
N PHE A 279 -8.56 0.71 9.12
CA PHE A 279 -9.86 1.15 8.64
C PHE A 279 -10.63 1.83 9.78
N VAL A 280 -10.81 3.14 9.67
CA VAL A 280 -11.51 3.96 10.67
C VAL A 280 -12.91 4.31 10.15
N PRO A 281 -13.99 4.06 10.91
CA PRO A 281 -15.32 4.49 10.50
C PRO A 281 -15.40 6.02 10.36
N LYS A 282 -16.09 6.52 9.33
CA LYS A 282 -16.34 7.97 9.14
C LYS A 282 -16.79 8.67 10.43
N SER A 283 -17.70 8.07 11.19
CA SER A 283 -18.23 8.66 12.42
C SER A 283 -17.20 8.87 13.53
N GLN A 284 -16.02 8.25 13.44
CA GLN A 284 -14.96 8.36 14.44
C GLN A 284 -13.74 9.14 13.92
N ILE A 285 -13.71 9.58 12.66
CA ILE A 285 -12.48 10.13 12.08
C ILE A 285 -12.04 11.44 12.72
N SER A 286 -12.96 12.33 13.07
CA SER A 286 -12.61 13.59 13.77
C SER A 286 -12.04 13.32 15.16
N ARG A 287 -12.58 12.32 15.87
CA ARG A 287 -12.04 11.89 17.17
C ARG A 287 -10.65 11.25 17.01
N PHE A 288 -10.47 10.47 15.95
CA PHE A 288 -9.19 9.86 15.60
C PHE A 288 -8.13 10.93 15.29
N GLU A 289 -8.46 11.95 14.49
CA GLU A 289 -7.55 13.06 14.19
C GLU A 289 -7.08 13.76 15.47
N TYR A 290 -8.01 14.08 16.37
CA TYR A 290 -7.68 14.78 17.60
C TYR A 290 -6.78 13.95 18.50
N GLY A 291 -7.10 12.66 18.67
CA GLY A 291 -6.35 11.75 19.53
C GLY A 291 -4.99 11.33 18.95
N VAL A 292 -4.91 11.15 17.63
CA VAL A 292 -3.75 10.56 16.96
C VAL A 292 -2.89 11.61 16.28
N PHE A 293 -3.44 12.38 15.33
CA PHE A 293 -2.64 13.36 14.57
C PHE A 293 -2.22 14.52 15.46
N LYS A 294 -3.18 15.22 16.09
CA LYS A 294 -2.93 16.35 17.00
C LYS A 294 -2.47 15.92 18.40
N GLY A 295 -2.78 14.69 18.79
CA GLY A 295 -2.43 14.09 20.07
C GLY A 295 -1.08 13.37 20.01
N ILE A 296 -1.10 12.07 19.75
CA ILE A 296 0.07 11.20 19.84
C ILE A 296 1.20 11.64 18.90
N ILE A 297 0.91 11.82 17.61
CA ILE A 297 1.92 12.03 16.57
C ILE A 297 2.57 13.41 16.74
N LEU A 298 1.77 14.47 16.79
CA LEU A 298 2.28 15.84 16.96
C LEU A 298 3.05 16.01 18.28
N ARG A 299 2.57 15.45 19.41
CA ARG A 299 3.25 15.61 20.71
C ARG A 299 4.56 14.85 20.81
N ASN A 300 4.72 13.76 20.07
CA ASN A 300 5.94 12.95 20.05
C ASN A 300 6.87 13.29 18.89
N ASN A 301 6.59 14.37 18.13
CA ASN A 301 7.37 14.80 16.97
C ASN A 301 7.63 13.67 15.96
N ILE A 302 6.62 12.82 15.74
CA ILE A 302 6.73 11.71 14.79
C ILE A 302 6.60 12.28 13.37
N THR A 303 7.74 12.54 12.74
CA THR A 303 7.82 13.15 11.40
C THR A 303 8.37 12.21 10.34
N THR A 304 8.68 10.96 10.72
CA THR A 304 9.30 9.99 9.83
C THR A 304 8.25 9.22 9.05
N GLY A 305 8.20 9.50 7.74
CA GLY A 305 7.35 8.84 6.77
C GLY A 305 5.96 9.49 6.61
N PRO A 306 5.22 9.12 5.56
CA PRO A 306 3.95 9.73 5.20
C PRO A 306 2.85 9.32 6.17
N LEU A 307 1.94 10.25 6.45
CA LEU A 307 0.66 9.97 7.08
C LEU A 307 -0.41 10.09 6.01
N LEU A 308 -1.03 8.96 5.65
CA LEU A 308 -2.11 8.95 4.65
C LEU A 308 -3.46 8.82 5.32
N VAL A 309 -4.44 9.55 4.79
CA VAL A 309 -5.83 9.55 5.25
C VAL A 309 -6.75 9.84 4.06
N TYR A 310 -7.61 8.89 3.72
CA TYR A 310 -8.58 9.06 2.64
C TYR A 310 -9.80 8.13 2.79
N PRO A 311 -10.99 8.58 2.36
CA PRO A 311 -12.22 7.81 2.46
C PRO A 311 -12.37 6.79 1.33
N MET A 312 -13.13 5.74 1.61
CA MET A 312 -13.53 4.71 0.68
C MET A 312 -15.01 4.37 0.85
N ASN A 313 -15.68 4.10 -0.26
CA ASN A 313 -17.05 3.57 -0.26
C ASN A 313 -17.01 2.08 0.07
N ARG A 314 -17.72 1.67 1.13
CA ARG A 314 -17.84 0.26 1.52
C ARG A 314 -18.44 -0.63 0.43
N ASN A 315 -19.37 -0.08 -0.36
CA ASN A 315 -20.05 -0.78 -1.45
C ASN A 315 -19.73 -0.02 -2.74
N LYS A 316 -18.96 -0.65 -3.63
CA LYS A 316 -18.72 -0.24 -5.02
C LYS A 316 -19.00 -1.41 -5.93
#